data_AF-A0A9E0QRR5-F1
#
_entry.id   AF-A0A9E0QRR5-F1
#
_cell.length_a   1.000
_cell.length_b   1.000
_cell.length_c   1.000
_cell.angle_alpha   90.00
_cell.angle_beta   90.00
_cell.angle_gamma   90.00
#
_symmetry.space_group_name_H-M   'P 1'
#
loop_
_entity.id
_entity.type
_entity.pdbx_description
1 polymer ?
#
loop_
_entity_poly.entity_id
_entity_poly.type
_entity_poly.pdbx_seq_one_letter_code
_entity_poly.pdbx_strand_id
1 'polypeptide(L)'
;MIARLLTFPLILILAGIAAVMMYLPAIDAGLRGYSGVGKAFAFSGTIGLALVIIIGLALSGRSDQRMSDTQNLMSLLLAYVLLPVFLAIPFYEGVRNTSFLNAYFEMVSSFTTTGATLFGAQGRLIDSLHLWRALVGWGGGLLLWISASAVLAPLNL
;
A
#
# COMPACT_ATOMS: atom_id res chain seq x y z
N MET A 1 -9.45 15.14 16.06
CA MET A 1 -8.41 14.95 15.03
C MET A 1 -8.56 13.60 14.33
N ILE A 2 -8.61 12.46 15.04
CA ILE A 2 -8.77 11.11 14.46
C ILE A 2 -10.10 10.95 13.68
N ALA A 3 -11.21 11.47 14.19
CA ALA A 3 -12.51 11.40 13.51
C ALA A 3 -12.53 12.04 12.11
N ARG A 4 -11.65 13.02 11.86
CA ARG A 4 -11.53 13.71 10.57
C ARG A 4 -10.67 12.95 9.56
N LEU A 5 -9.89 11.97 10.00
CA LEU A 5 -9.15 11.08 9.11
C LEU A 5 -10.06 9.99 8.53
N LEU A 6 -11.08 9.57 9.29
CA LEU A 6 -12.04 8.55 8.89
C LEU A 6 -13.09 9.04 7.88
N THR A 7 -13.12 10.33 7.57
CA THR A 7 -13.99 10.89 6.52
C THR A 7 -13.34 10.88 5.13
N PHE A 8 -12.04 10.59 5.05
CA PHE A 8 -11.35 10.43 3.77
C PHE A 8 -11.69 9.09 3.10
N PRO A 9 -11.64 9.02 1.76
CA PRO A 9 -11.76 7.76 1.03
C PRO A 9 -10.74 6.75 1.53
N LEU A 10 -11.17 5.49 1.72
CA LEU A 10 -10.32 4.42 2.27
C LEU A 10 -9.00 4.29 1.51
N ILE A 11 -9.04 4.39 0.19
CA ILE A 11 -7.85 4.33 -0.68
C ILE A 11 -6.80 5.39 -0.31
N LEU A 12 -7.22 6.60 0.07
CA LEU A 12 -6.31 7.68 0.44
C LEU A 12 -5.62 7.40 1.77
N ILE A 13 -6.36 6.85 2.73
CA ILE A 13 -5.81 6.44 4.04
C ILE A 13 -4.80 5.31 3.85
N LEU A 14 -5.15 4.29 3.07
CA LEU A 14 -4.27 3.16 2.77
C LEU A 14 -3.01 3.60 2.01
N ALA A 15 -3.14 4.52 1.04
CA ALA A 15 -1.99 5.09 0.34
C ALA A 15 -1.08 5.89 1.30
N GLY A 16 -1.64 6.64 2.24
CA GLY A 16 -0.88 7.34 3.28
C GLY A 16 -0.11 6.38 4.18
N ILE A 17 -0.77 5.34 4.68
CA ILE A 17 -0.13 4.29 5.49
C ILE A 17 1.00 3.61 4.70
N ALA A 18 0.73 3.22 3.46
CA ALA A 18 1.73 2.62 2.58
C ALA A 18 2.94 3.55 2.35
N ALA A 19 2.71 4.84 2.12
CA ALA A 19 3.76 5.83 1.92
C ALA A 19 4.64 6.00 3.17
N VAL A 20 4.06 5.97 4.37
CA VAL A 20 4.83 5.93 5.64
C VAL A 20 5.59 4.61 5.77
N MET A 21 4.96 3.48 5.45
CA MET A 21 5.60 2.16 5.54
C MET A 21 6.81 2.03 4.61
N MET A 22 6.86 2.74 3.48
CA MET A 22 8.02 2.75 2.56
C MET A 22 9.32 3.26 3.22
N TYR A 23 9.24 4.03 4.32
CA TYR A 23 10.46 4.45 5.02
C TYR A 23 11.16 3.29 5.75
N LEU A 24 10.44 2.22 6.12
CA LEU A 24 11.05 1.03 6.75
C LEU A 24 12.06 0.33 5.82
N PRO A 25 11.70 -0.11 4.59
CA PRO A 25 12.66 -0.68 3.66
C PRO A 25 13.66 0.37 3.16
N ALA A 26 13.34 1.67 3.17
CA ALA A 26 14.31 2.72 2.85
C ALA A 26 15.47 2.77 3.85
N ILE A 27 15.14 2.72 5.16
CA ILE A 27 16.12 2.70 6.25
C ILE A 27 16.92 1.41 6.20
N ASP A 28 16.26 0.25 6.12
CA ASP A 28 16.94 -1.05 6.05
C ASP A 28 17.90 -1.13 4.85
N ALA A 29 17.47 -0.68 3.66
CA ALA A 29 18.33 -0.63 2.48
C ALA A 29 19.52 0.32 2.66
N GLY A 30 19.31 1.47 3.32
CA GLY A 30 20.37 2.42 3.64
C GLY A 30 21.42 1.84 4.58
N LEU A 31 20.99 1.13 5.62
CA LEU A 31 21.89 0.46 6.59
C LEU A 31 22.70 -0.67 5.96
N ARG A 32 22.13 -1.36 4.96
CA ARG A 32 22.80 -2.45 4.23
C ARG A 32 23.66 -1.98 3.05
N GLY A 33 23.76 -0.67 2.81
CA GLY A 33 24.56 -0.11 1.71
C GLY A 33 23.87 -0.12 0.33
N TYR A 34 22.61 -0.56 0.24
CA TYR A 34 21.81 -0.55 -0.99
C TYR A 34 21.18 0.83 -1.25
N SER A 35 22.04 1.84 -1.44
CA SER A 35 21.61 3.24 -1.58
C SER A 35 20.62 3.48 -2.72
N GLY A 36 20.70 2.71 -3.82
CA GLY A 36 19.75 2.79 -4.92
C GLY A 36 18.33 2.40 -4.52
N VAL A 37 18.19 1.27 -3.80
CA VAL A 37 16.88 0.79 -3.32
C VAL A 37 16.34 1.70 -2.22
N GLY A 38 17.21 2.13 -1.30
CA GLY A 38 16.83 3.06 -0.24
C GLY A 38 16.26 4.38 -0.79
N LYS A 39 16.91 4.96 -1.80
CA LYS A 39 16.42 6.16 -2.49
C LYS A 39 15.08 5.93 -3.20
N ALA A 40 14.91 4.80 -3.87
CA ALA A 40 13.66 4.46 -4.56
C ALA A 40 12.47 4.44 -3.59
N PHE A 41 12.62 3.79 -2.44
CA PHE A 41 11.60 3.76 -1.39
C PHE A 41 11.38 5.13 -0.74
N ALA A 42 12.44 5.84 -0.38
CA ALA A 42 12.31 7.17 0.26
C ALA A 42 11.63 8.18 -0.67
N PHE A 43 11.98 8.19 -1.96
CA PHE A 43 11.39 9.08 -2.95
C PHE A 43 9.92 8.75 -3.20
N SER A 44 9.60 7.47 -3.40
CA SER A 44 8.22 7.00 -3.60
C SER A 44 7.34 7.30 -2.38
N GLY A 45 7.85 7.09 -1.17
CA GLY A 45 7.16 7.42 0.08
C GLY A 45 6.94 8.92 0.24
N THR A 46 7.94 9.75 -0.06
CA THR A 46 7.83 11.21 0.04
C THR A 46 6.82 11.77 -0.97
N ILE A 47 6.88 11.35 -2.23
CA ILE A 47 5.90 11.75 -3.25
C ILE A 47 4.49 11.26 -2.88
N GLY A 48 4.38 10.00 -2.43
CA GLY A 48 3.11 9.44 -1.99
C GLY A 48 2.49 10.26 -0.86
N LEU A 49 3.26 10.60 0.18
CA LEU A 49 2.79 11.46 1.26
C LEU A 49 2.38 12.84 0.78
N ALA A 50 3.18 13.48 -0.08
CA ALA A 50 2.85 14.79 -0.65
C ALA A 50 1.51 14.73 -1.41
N LEU A 51 1.30 13.71 -2.24
CA LEU A 51 0.05 13.51 -2.97
C LEU A 51 -1.13 13.26 -2.03
N VAL A 52 -0.95 12.42 -1.02
CA VAL A 52 -1.98 12.14 0.00
C VAL A 52 -2.39 13.42 0.73
N ILE A 53 -1.41 14.26 1.09
CA ILE A 53 -1.66 15.54 1.76
C ILE A 53 -2.39 16.51 0.82
N ILE A 54 -1.93 16.67 -0.43
CA ILE A 54 -2.56 17.57 -1.41
C ILE A 54 -4.01 17.17 -1.67
N ILE A 55 -4.25 15.87 -1.93
CA ILE A 55 -5.59 15.34 -2.18
C ILE A 55 -6.46 15.46 -0.92
N GLY A 56 -5.90 15.16 0.25
CA GLY A 56 -6.58 15.30 1.54
C GLY A 56 -7.00 16.74 1.81
N LEU A 57 -6.13 17.72 1.56
CA LEU A 57 -6.44 19.14 1.68
C LEU A 57 -7.53 19.57 0.69
N ALA A 58 -7.45 19.12 -0.57
CA ALA A 58 -8.47 19.41 -1.59
C ALA A 58 -9.86 18.84 -1.22
N LEU A 59 -9.90 17.68 -0.55
CA LEU A 59 -11.13 17.06 -0.08
C LEU A 59 -11.64 17.66 1.25
N SER A 60 -10.78 18.28 2.05
CA SER A 60 -11.11 18.78 3.41
C SER A 60 -12.14 19.90 3.46
N GLY A 61 -12.40 20.57 2.33
CA GLY A 61 -13.43 21.61 2.19
C GLY A 61 -14.82 21.09 1.82
N ARG A 62 -14.98 19.78 1.59
CA ARG A 62 -16.30 19.18 1.30
C ARG A 62 -17.03 18.92 2.62
N SER A 63 -18.34 19.16 2.65
CA SER A 63 -19.17 18.84 3.82
C SER A 63 -19.13 17.34 4.12
N ASP A 64 -19.16 16.98 5.41
CA ASP A 64 -19.15 15.59 5.93
C ASP A 64 -20.38 14.81 5.41
N GLN A 65 -20.34 14.40 4.15
CA GLN A 65 -21.29 13.46 3.59
C GLN A 65 -20.81 12.07 3.96
N ARG A 66 -21.53 11.41 4.86
CA ARG A 66 -21.32 9.98 5.13
C ARG A 66 -21.41 9.22 3.81
N MET A 67 -20.35 8.49 3.48
CA MET A 67 -20.34 7.63 2.31
C MET A 67 -21.41 6.54 2.48
N SER A 68 -22.19 6.30 1.43
CA SER A 68 -23.10 5.16 1.37
C SER A 68 -22.30 3.85 1.41
N ASP A 69 -22.90 2.76 1.91
CA ASP A 69 -22.30 1.43 1.92
C ASP A 69 -21.78 1.01 0.54
N THR A 70 -22.52 1.38 -0.52
CA THR A 70 -22.10 1.15 -1.91
C THR A 70 -20.83 1.90 -2.28
N GLN A 71 -20.69 3.15 -1.82
CA GLN A 71 -19.48 3.96 -2.05
C GLN A 71 -18.28 3.40 -1.26
N ASN A 72 -18.51 2.87 -0.06
CA ASN A 72 -17.47 2.21 0.74
C ASN A 72 -16.99 0.92 0.07
N LEU A 73 -17.90 0.08 -0.43
CA LEU A 73 -17.59 -1.13 -1.21
C LEU A 73 -16.82 -0.80 -2.50
N MET A 74 -17.23 0.24 -3.23
CA MET A 74 -16.50 0.72 -4.41
C MET A 74 -15.11 1.25 -4.06
N SER A 75 -14.96 1.98 -2.96
CA SER A 75 -13.64 2.43 -2.50
C SER A 75 -12.74 1.26 -2.11
N LEU A 76 -13.30 0.20 -1.52
CA LEU A 76 -12.55 -1.02 -1.20
C LEU A 76 -12.09 -1.72 -2.48
N LEU A 77 -12.98 -1.91 -3.46
CA LEU A 77 -12.64 -2.47 -4.76
C LEU A 77 -11.52 -1.68 -5.45
N LEU A 78 -11.65 -0.35 -5.49
CA LEU A 78 -10.64 0.53 -6.06
C LEU A 78 -9.30 0.42 -5.32
N ALA A 79 -9.31 0.27 -4.00
CA ALA A 79 -8.08 0.06 -3.24
C ALA A 79 -7.36 -1.24 -3.67
N TYR A 80 -8.07 -2.35 -3.85
CA TYR A 80 -7.47 -3.61 -4.31
C TYR A 80 -6.87 -3.54 -5.72
N VAL A 81 -7.38 -2.66 -6.59
CA VAL A 81 -6.88 -2.51 -7.96
C VAL A 81 -5.78 -1.45 -8.06
N LEU A 82 -6.00 -0.28 -7.47
CA LEU A 82 -5.14 0.88 -7.65
C LEU A 82 -3.99 0.94 -6.65
N LEU A 83 -4.20 0.50 -5.40
CA LEU A 83 -3.14 0.56 -4.39
C LEU A 83 -1.92 -0.27 -4.80
N PRO A 84 -2.04 -1.51 -5.32
CA PRO A 84 -0.88 -2.28 -5.77
C PRO A 84 -0.06 -1.59 -6.87
N VAL A 85 -0.67 -0.71 -7.69
CA VAL A 85 0.08 0.11 -8.66
C VAL A 85 1.06 1.03 -7.93
N PHE A 86 0.61 1.71 -6.88
CA PHE A 86 1.47 2.57 -6.06
C PHE A 86 2.54 1.77 -5.30
N LEU A 87 2.17 0.62 -4.72
CA LEU A 87 3.10 -0.25 -4.00
C LEU A 87 4.20 -0.83 -4.91
N ALA A 88 3.91 -0.98 -6.21
CA ALA A 88 4.82 -1.55 -7.18
C ALA A 88 5.91 -0.57 -7.62
N ILE A 89 5.72 0.74 -7.46
CA ILE A 89 6.68 1.77 -7.89
C ILE A 89 8.06 1.56 -7.25
N PRO A 90 8.23 1.57 -5.91
CA PRO A 90 9.54 1.40 -5.31
C PRO A 90 10.08 -0.03 -5.50
N PHE A 91 9.20 -1.03 -5.63
CA PHE A 91 9.60 -2.41 -5.86
C PHE A 91 10.19 -2.59 -7.28
N TYR A 92 9.56 -2.01 -8.29
CA TYR A 92 10.04 -2.00 -9.67
C TYR A 92 11.41 -1.33 -9.79
N GLU A 93 11.55 -0.13 -9.22
CA GLU A 93 12.81 0.63 -9.19
C GLU A 93 13.91 -0.09 -8.39
N GLY A 94 13.53 -0.83 -7.35
CA GLY A 94 14.46 -1.61 -6.54
C GLY A 94 14.97 -2.87 -7.25
N VAL A 95 14.13 -3.54 -8.05
CA VAL A 95 14.49 -4.76 -8.78
C VAL A 95 15.27 -4.47 -10.07
N ARG A 96 14.94 -3.38 -10.78
CA ARG A 96 15.55 -2.89 -12.04
C ARG A 96 15.51 -3.82 -13.27
N ASN A 97 15.54 -5.15 -13.11
CA ASN A 97 15.53 -6.13 -14.20
C ASN A 97 14.24 -6.95 -14.23
N THR A 98 13.11 -6.25 -14.32
CA THR A 98 11.78 -6.86 -14.43
C THR A 98 10.84 -5.92 -15.18
N SER A 99 9.69 -6.42 -15.65
CA SER A 99 8.64 -5.55 -16.19
C SER A 99 7.83 -4.93 -15.04
N PHE A 100 7.25 -3.75 -15.25
CA PHE A 100 6.35 -3.14 -14.28
C PHE A 100 5.15 -4.06 -13.96
N LEU A 101 4.65 -4.80 -14.95
CA LEU A 101 3.56 -5.76 -14.77
C LEU A 101 3.93 -6.88 -13.79
N ASN A 102 5.17 -7.38 -13.82
CA ASN A 102 5.63 -8.37 -12.85
C ASN A 102 5.72 -7.79 -11.43
N ALA A 103 6.16 -6.54 -11.30
CA ALA A 103 6.19 -5.83 -10.01
C ALA A 103 4.76 -5.61 -9.47
N TYR A 104 3.84 -5.17 -10.34
CA TYR A 104 2.42 -5.04 -10.02
C TYR A 104 1.81 -6.37 -9.57
N PHE A 105 2.03 -7.46 -10.33
CA PHE A 105 1.56 -8.79 -9.94
C PHE A 105 2.08 -9.21 -8.56
N GLU A 106 3.37 -8.98 -8.29
CA GLU A 106 3.95 -9.32 -6.99
C GLU A 106 3.31 -8.52 -5.84
N MET A 107 3.00 -7.24 -6.07
CA MET A 107 2.32 -6.40 -5.09
C MET A 107 0.86 -6.77 -4.91
N VAL A 108 0.14 -7.11 -5.99
CA VAL A 108 -1.23 -7.64 -5.91
C VAL A 108 -1.23 -8.94 -5.11
N SER A 109 -0.35 -9.86 -5.43
CA SER A 109 -0.23 -11.16 -4.76
C SER A 109 0.11 -11.01 -3.27
N SER A 110 1.05 -10.11 -2.94
CA SER A 110 1.40 -9.81 -1.55
C SER A 110 0.21 -9.18 -0.83
N PHE A 111 -0.39 -8.13 -1.39
CA PHE A 111 -1.48 -7.37 -0.76
C PHE A 111 -2.77 -8.18 -0.59
N THR A 112 -3.05 -9.09 -1.51
CA THR A 112 -4.18 -10.03 -1.37
C THR A 112 -3.85 -11.25 -0.53
N THR A 113 -2.62 -11.34 0.00
CA THR A 113 -2.12 -12.51 0.75
C THR A 113 -2.18 -13.83 -0.04
N THR A 114 -2.19 -13.75 -1.36
CA THR A 114 -2.20 -14.92 -2.26
C THR A 114 -0.87 -15.67 -2.21
N GLY A 115 0.24 -14.94 -2.08
CA GLY A 115 1.58 -15.55 -1.94
C GLY A 115 2.17 -16.16 -3.22
N ALA A 116 1.52 -16.00 -4.37
CA ALA A 116 2.07 -16.36 -5.68
C ALA A 116 3.22 -15.40 -6.03
N THR A 117 4.39 -15.93 -6.44
CA THR A 117 5.57 -15.09 -6.70
C THR A 117 6.18 -15.34 -8.08
N LEU A 118 6.56 -14.25 -8.75
CA LEU A 118 7.35 -14.29 -9.99
C LEU A 118 8.86 -14.20 -9.72
N PHE A 119 9.26 -14.03 -8.46
CA PHE A 119 10.63 -13.83 -8.01
C PHE A 119 11.13 -15.01 -7.15
N GLY A 120 10.75 -16.24 -7.49
CA GLY A 120 11.12 -17.45 -6.74
C GLY A 120 12.60 -17.84 -6.83
N ALA A 121 13.36 -17.28 -7.77
CA ALA A 121 14.80 -17.53 -7.90
C ALA A 121 15.58 -16.89 -6.75
N GLN A 122 16.32 -17.71 -6.00
CA GLN A 122 17.12 -17.26 -4.86
C GLN A 122 18.18 -16.25 -5.30
N GLY A 123 18.30 -15.14 -4.57
CA GLY A 123 19.24 -14.04 -4.86
C GLY A 123 18.74 -12.97 -5.83
N ARG A 124 17.53 -13.11 -6.40
CA ARG A 124 16.96 -12.08 -7.29
C ARG A 124 16.48 -10.82 -6.55
N LEU A 125 16.13 -10.97 -5.27
CA LEU A 125 15.66 -9.89 -4.40
C LEU A 125 16.62 -9.73 -3.22
N ILE A 126 16.89 -8.48 -2.86
CA ILE A 126 17.61 -8.16 -1.62
C ILE A 126 16.64 -8.16 -0.42
N ASP A 127 17.18 -8.25 0.79
CA ASP A 127 16.39 -8.33 2.03
C ASP A 127 15.38 -7.19 2.19
N SER A 128 15.74 -5.96 1.81
CA SER A 128 14.83 -4.82 1.91
C SER A 128 13.60 -4.94 0.99
N LEU A 129 13.73 -5.63 -0.15
CA LEU A 129 12.59 -5.95 -1.03
C LEU A 129 11.73 -7.08 -0.46
N HIS A 130 12.34 -8.06 0.22
CA HIS A 130 11.60 -9.05 0.99
C HIS A 130 10.84 -8.42 2.15
N LEU A 131 11.46 -7.49 2.87
CA LEU A 131 10.81 -6.70 3.92
C LEU A 131 9.59 -5.95 3.37
N TRP A 132 9.71 -5.31 2.21
CA TRP A 132 8.58 -4.63 1.59
C TRP A 132 7.43 -5.59 1.25
N ARG A 133 7.73 -6.76 0.66
CA ARG A 133 6.71 -7.78 0.38
C ARG A 133 6.01 -8.25 1.65
N ALA A 134 6.76 -8.49 2.72
CA ALA A 134 6.22 -8.89 4.02
C ALA A 134 5.33 -7.80 4.64
N LEU A 135 5.75 -6.52 4.57
CA LEU A 135 4.98 -5.38 5.03
C LEU A 135 3.67 -5.21 4.25
N VAL A 136 3.72 -5.32 2.93
CA VAL A 136 2.54 -5.28 2.06
C VAL A 136 1.60 -6.45 2.36
N GLY A 137 2.14 -7.65 2.57
CA GLY A 137 1.36 -8.83 2.96
C GLY A 137 0.66 -8.69 4.30
N TRP A 138 1.39 -8.20 5.32
CA TRP A 138 0.80 -7.92 6.62
C TRP A 138 -0.28 -6.83 6.56
N GLY A 139 -0.03 -5.74 5.84
CA GLY A 139 -1.01 -4.67 5.64
C GLY A 139 -2.27 -5.15 4.92
N GLY A 140 -2.10 -5.97 3.89
CA GLY A 140 -3.19 -6.62 3.15
C GLY A 140 -4.02 -7.57 4.00
N GLY A 141 -3.35 -8.45 4.76
CA GLY A 141 -4.01 -9.35 5.71
C GLY A 141 -4.82 -8.58 6.75
N LEU A 142 -4.24 -7.54 7.36
CA LEU A 142 -4.94 -6.70 8.34
C LEU A 142 -6.17 -6.02 7.73
N LEU A 143 -6.09 -5.52 6.49
CA LEU A 143 -7.25 -4.96 5.80
C LEU A 143 -8.36 -6.00 5.60
N LEU A 144 -8.01 -7.23 5.21
CA LEU A 144 -8.97 -8.33 5.07
C LEU A 144 -9.66 -8.63 6.41
N TRP A 145 -8.90 -8.72 7.51
CA TRP A 145 -9.44 -8.95 8.85
C TRP A 145 -10.43 -7.86 9.28
N ILE A 146 -10.09 -6.59 9.05
CA ILE A 146 -10.97 -5.46 9.35
C ILE A 146 -12.22 -5.48 8.44
N SER A 147 -12.05 -5.78 7.16
CA SER A 147 -13.17 -5.81 6.22
C SER A 147 -14.14 -6.95 6.55
N ALA A 148 -13.62 -8.14 6.85
CA ALA A 148 -14.41 -9.29 7.26
C ALA A 148 -15.15 -9.02 8.57
N SER A 149 -14.49 -8.45 9.58
CA SER A 149 -15.15 -8.12 10.85
C SER A 149 -16.22 -7.04 10.68
N ALA A 150 -15.98 -6.03 9.86
CA ALA A 150 -16.97 -4.98 9.57
C ALA A 150 -18.20 -5.50 8.83
N VAL A 151 -18.03 -6.46 7.91
CA VAL A 151 -19.14 -7.06 7.14
C VAL A 151 -19.90 -8.11 7.95
N LEU A 152 -19.20 -8.89 8.79
CA LEU A 152 -19.81 -9.93 9.61
C LEU A 152 -20.46 -9.40 10.90
N ALA A 153 -19.97 -8.29 11.46
CA ALA A 153 -20.51 -7.72 12.70
C ALA A 153 -22.03 -7.43 12.67
N PRO A 154 -22.61 -6.90 11.58
CA PRO A 154 -24.06 -6.72 11.47
C PRO A 154 -24.86 -8.03 11.33
N LEU A 155 -24.21 -9.15 10.96
CA LEU A 155 -24.89 -10.42 10.72
C LEU A 155 -25.29 -11.16 12.01
N ASN A 156 -24.84 -10.69 13.18
CA ASN A 156 -25.22 -11.13 14.54
C ASN A 156 -25.66 -12.61 14.63
N LEU A 157 -24.78 -13.53 14.20
CA LEU A 157 -24.93 -14.98 14.34
C LEU A 157 -24.50 -15.44 15.74
#